data_AF-A0A2B7ZY44-F1
#
_entry.id   AF-A0A2B7ZY44-F1
#
_cell.length_a   1.000
_cell.length_b   1.000
_cell.length_c   1.000
_cell.angle_alpha   90.00
_cell.angle_beta   90.00
_cell.angle_gamma   90.00
#
_symmetry.space_group_name_H-M   'P 1'
#
loop_
_entity.id
_entity.type
_entity.pdbx_description
1 polymer ?
#
loop_
_entity_poly.entity_id
_entity_poly.type
_entity_poly.pdbx_seq_one_letter_code
_entity_poly.pdbx_strand_id
1 'polypeptide(L)'
;MVDVSFASPPEVPRKINFAGMVLTLSEAARRDIQHDVNLICGHEKYFNVKAERAKTYFPIIKQIFEREGLPEDFKYLAIQESALIGDAVSVSNAVGFWQFKDYTAREIGL
;
A
#
# COMPACT_ATOMS: atom_id res chain seq x y z
N MET A 1 7.07 -21.25 4.18
CA MET A 1 6.32 -20.35 3.28
C MET A 1 4.89 -20.38 3.79
N VAL A 2 4.37 -19.28 4.34
CA VAL A 2 2.98 -19.22 4.84
C VAL A 2 2.14 -18.80 3.66
N ASP A 3 1.34 -19.73 3.14
CA ASP A 3 0.41 -19.43 2.06
C ASP A 3 -0.71 -18.54 2.62
N VAL A 4 -0.84 -17.33 2.10
CA VAL A 4 -1.96 -16.47 2.48
C VAL A 4 -3.08 -16.72 1.48
N SER A 5 -3.76 -17.86 1.67
CA SER A 5 -4.93 -18.21 0.88
C SER A 5 -6.19 -17.62 1.52
N PHE A 6 -6.95 -16.85 0.73
CA PHE A 6 -8.28 -16.41 1.14
C PHE A 6 -9.29 -17.48 0.70
N ALA A 7 -10.07 -18.01 1.64
CA ALA A 7 -11.19 -18.91 1.32
C ALA A 7 -12.27 -18.23 0.45
N SER A 8 -12.39 -16.90 0.56
CA SER A 8 -13.14 -15.99 -0.31
C SER A 8 -12.55 -14.59 -0.20
N PRO A 9 -12.54 -13.75 -1.26
CA PRO A 9 -12.17 -12.35 -1.14
C PRO A 9 -12.99 -11.63 -0.07
N PRO A 10 -12.39 -10.70 0.70
CA PRO A 10 -13.12 -9.93 1.70
C PRO A 10 -14.12 -8.96 1.05
N GLU A 11 -15.22 -8.71 1.75
CA GLU A 11 -16.18 -7.67 1.33
C GLU A 11 -15.74 -6.28 1.77
N VAL A 12 -15.84 -5.31 0.86
CA VAL A 12 -15.50 -3.91 1.14
C VAL A 12 -16.59 -3.27 2.01
N PRO A 13 -16.26 -2.83 3.24
CA PRO A 13 -17.23 -2.26 4.16
C PRO A 13 -17.65 -0.85 3.72
N ARG A 14 -18.79 -0.36 4.24
CA ARG A 14 -19.24 1.01 3.98
C ARG A 14 -18.41 2.07 4.71
N LYS A 15 -17.77 1.71 5.82
CA LYS A 15 -16.91 2.60 6.60
C LYS A 15 -15.55 1.97 6.78
N ILE A 16 -14.51 2.77 6.60
CA ILE A 16 -13.12 2.40 6.88
C ILE A 16 -12.45 3.49 7.72
N ASN A 17 -11.52 3.09 8.59
CA ASN A 17 -10.61 4.02 9.23
C ASN A 17 -9.31 4.03 8.42
N PHE A 18 -8.85 5.21 8.02
CA PHE A 18 -7.60 5.37 7.29
C PHE A 18 -6.93 6.67 7.70
N ALA A 19 -5.69 6.59 8.18
CA ALA A 19 -4.88 7.72 8.63
C ALA A 19 -5.62 8.62 9.65
N GLY A 20 -6.36 8.00 10.57
CA GLY A 20 -7.13 8.70 11.60
C GLY A 20 -8.47 9.29 11.11
N MET A 21 -8.82 9.09 9.84
CA MET A 21 -10.08 9.54 9.25
C MET A 21 -11.07 8.39 9.12
N VAL A 22 -12.33 8.62 9.49
CA VAL A 22 -13.42 7.69 9.19
C VAL A 22 -13.99 8.04 7.82
N LEU A 23 -13.67 7.24 6.81
CA LEU A 23 -14.19 7.39 5.45
C LEU A 23 -15.50 6.63 5.34
N THR A 24 -16.53 7.28 4.79
CA THR A 24 -17.79 6.63 4.42
C THR A 24 -17.83 6.49 2.90
N LEU A 25 -17.79 5.25 2.43
CA LEU A 25 -17.74 4.93 1.01
C LEU A 25 -19.16 4.94 0.41
N SER A 26 -19.30 5.55 -0.77
CA SER A 26 -20.51 5.44 -1.57
C SER A 26 -20.65 4.04 -2.14
N GLU A 27 -21.86 3.63 -2.52
CA GLU A 27 -22.07 2.31 -3.13
C GLU A 27 -21.32 2.16 -4.46
N ALA A 28 -21.10 3.25 -5.21
CA ALA A 28 -20.23 3.24 -6.39
C ALA A 28 -18.78 2.93 -6.01
N ALA A 29 -18.20 3.70 -5.08
CA ALA A 29 -16.83 3.48 -4.63
C ALA A 29 -16.62 2.07 -4.05
N ARG A 30 -17.60 1.54 -3.30
CA ARG A 30 -17.54 0.16 -2.77
C ARG A 30 -17.48 -0.87 -3.89
N ARG A 31 -18.25 -0.70 -4.97
CA ARG A 31 -18.20 -1.61 -6.13
C ARG A 31 -16.84 -1.56 -6.83
N ASP A 32 -16.31 -0.37 -7.04
CA ASP A 32 -15.02 -0.19 -7.70
C ASP A 32 -13.89 -0.81 -6.86
N ILE A 33 -13.85 -0.53 -5.56
CA ILE A 33 -12.86 -1.13 -4.64
C ILE A 33 -13.07 -2.65 -4.54
N GLN A 34 -14.31 -3.14 -4.54
CA GLN A 34 -14.57 -4.59 -4.49
C GLN A 34 -14.05 -5.30 -5.74
N HIS A 35 -14.18 -4.67 -6.91
CA HIS A 35 -13.61 -5.19 -8.14
C HIS A 35 -12.09 -5.37 -8.02
N ASP A 36 -11.38 -4.37 -7.50
CA ASP A 36 -9.94 -4.44 -7.28
C ASP A 36 -9.56 -5.50 -6.23
N VAL A 37 -10.31 -5.59 -5.13
CA VAL A 37 -10.12 -6.64 -4.10
C VAL A 37 -10.25 -8.03 -4.73
N ASN A 38 -11.27 -8.25 -5.55
CA ASN A 38 -11.48 -9.53 -6.22
C ASN A 38 -10.33 -9.86 -7.19
N LEU A 39 -9.86 -8.89 -7.97
CA LEU A 39 -8.73 -9.07 -8.88
C LEU A 39 -7.42 -9.38 -8.16
N ILE A 40 -7.18 -8.71 -7.03
CA ILE A 40 -5.97 -8.91 -6.21
C ILE A 40 -6.00 -10.29 -5.55
N CYS A 41 -7.13 -10.66 -4.92
CA CYS A 41 -7.28 -11.96 -4.25
C CYS A 41 -7.35 -13.13 -5.23
N GLY A 42 -7.83 -12.91 -6.46
CA GLY A 42 -7.85 -13.93 -7.52
C GLY A 42 -6.47 -14.27 -8.10
N HIS A 43 -5.47 -13.41 -7.88
CA HIS A 43 -4.09 -13.63 -8.34
C HIS A 43 -3.15 -13.97 -7.16
N GLU A 44 -3.29 -15.18 -6.62
CA GLU A 44 -2.60 -15.66 -5.42
C GLU A 44 -1.08 -15.42 -5.43
N LYS A 45 -0.39 -15.75 -6.54
CA LYS A 45 1.06 -15.51 -6.66
C LYS A 45 1.42 -14.03 -6.53
N TYR A 46 0.66 -13.14 -7.17
CA TYR A 46 0.90 -11.70 -7.13
C TYR A 46 0.65 -11.15 -5.72
N PHE A 47 -0.42 -11.61 -5.08
CA PHE A 47 -0.73 -11.27 -3.70
C PHE A 47 0.36 -11.73 -2.73
N ASN A 48 0.75 -13.01 -2.79
CA ASN A 48 1.75 -13.60 -1.91
C ASN A 48 3.10 -12.89 -2.01
N VAL A 49 3.55 -12.52 -3.22
CA VAL A 49 4.80 -11.74 -3.38
C VAL A 49 4.74 -10.41 -2.64
N LYS A 50 3.62 -9.67 -2.75
CA LYS A 50 3.45 -8.40 -2.01
C LYS A 50 3.33 -8.61 -0.51
N ALA A 51 2.62 -9.64 -0.08
CA ALA A 51 2.46 -9.98 1.34
C ALA A 51 3.80 -10.30 1.99
N GLU A 52 4.68 -11.06 1.33
CA GLU A 52 6.03 -11.37 1.84
C GLU A 52 6.92 -10.13 1.94
N ARG A 53 6.84 -9.21 0.98
CA ARG A 53 7.54 -7.91 1.06
C ARG A 53 7.00 -7.06 2.19
N ALA A 54 5.67 -6.99 2.35
CA ALA A 54 5.04 -6.28 3.45
C ALA A 54 5.49 -6.82 4.80
N LYS A 55 5.53 -8.15 4.99
CA LYS A 55 6.06 -8.79 6.21
C LYS A 55 7.49 -8.36 6.51
N THR A 56 8.32 -8.24 5.48
CA THR A 56 9.72 -7.83 5.61
C THR A 56 9.86 -6.34 5.98
N TYR A 57 9.15 -5.45 5.29
CA TYR A 57 9.40 -4.00 5.37
C TYR A 57 8.46 -3.23 6.32
N PHE A 58 7.24 -3.71 6.56
CA PHE A 58 6.29 -3.01 7.42
C PHE A 58 6.78 -2.78 8.85
N PRO A 59 7.51 -3.72 9.51
CA PRO A 59 8.05 -3.45 10.84
C PRO A 59 9.01 -2.25 10.86
N ILE A 60 9.85 -2.12 9.84
CA ILE A 60 10.81 -1.01 9.72
C ILE A 60 10.07 0.30 9.45
N ILE A 61 9.14 0.30 8.50
CA ILE A 61 8.33 1.48 8.16
C ILE A 61 7.55 1.96 9.39
N LYS A 62 6.93 1.03 10.13
CA LYS A 62 6.17 1.33 11.34
C LYS A 62 7.04 2.02 12.39
N GLN A 63 8.23 1.48 12.68
CA GLN A 63 9.15 2.09 13.65
C GLN A 63 9.56 3.52 13.27
N ILE A 64 9.78 3.77 11.97
CA ILE A 64 10.09 5.11 11.47
C ILE A 64 8.89 6.03 11.64
N PHE A 65 7.70 5.58 11.22
CA PHE A 65 6.49 6.38 11.30
C PHE A 65 6.11 6.74 12.74
N GLU A 66 6.25 5.81 13.68
CA GLU A 66 6.04 6.08 15.11
C GLU A 66 7.01 7.16 15.63
N ARG A 67 8.27 7.12 15.22
CA ARG A 67 9.28 8.13 15.59
C ARG A 67 8.96 9.51 15.04
N GLU A 68 8.51 9.57 13.79
CA GLU A 68 8.19 10.82 13.08
C GLU A 68 6.75 11.31 13.33
N GLY A 69 5.95 10.57 14.12
CA GLY A 69 4.55 10.91 14.41
C GLY A 69 3.61 10.77 13.20
N LEU A 70 3.93 9.90 12.24
CA LEU A 70 3.13 9.67 11.03
C LEU A 70 2.10 8.54 11.23
N PRO A 71 0.92 8.63 10.59
CA PRO A 71 -0.06 7.54 10.61
C PRO A 71 0.48 6.24 10.00
N GLU A 72 0.32 5.12 10.70
CA GLU A 72 0.81 3.80 10.25
C GLU A 72 0.22 3.39 8.89
N ASP A 73 -1.01 3.81 8.58
CA ASP A 73 -1.73 3.48 7.35
C ASP A 73 -1.02 4.00 6.08
N PHE A 74 -0.15 5.01 6.19
CA PHE A 74 0.62 5.49 5.03
C PHE A 74 1.58 4.44 4.47
N LYS A 75 1.89 3.38 5.21
CA LYS A 75 2.74 2.27 4.71
C LYS A 75 2.12 1.57 3.50
N TYR A 76 0.78 1.63 3.36
CA TYR A 76 0.08 1.04 2.22
C TYR A 76 0.34 1.81 0.91
N LEU A 77 0.72 3.10 0.98
CA LEU A 77 1.10 3.88 -0.20
C LEU A 77 2.35 3.29 -0.87
N ALA A 78 3.35 2.86 -0.09
CA ALA A 78 4.54 2.22 -0.64
C ALA A 78 4.24 0.92 -1.42
N ILE A 79 3.15 0.22 -1.09
CA ILE A 79 2.69 -0.94 -1.88
C ILE A 79 2.09 -0.48 -3.21
N GLN A 80 1.32 0.61 -3.22
CA GLN A 80 0.70 1.13 -4.43
C GLN A 80 1.75 1.75 -5.36
N GLU A 81 2.75 2.44 -4.83
CA GLU A 81 3.75 3.16 -5.62
C GLU A 81 4.81 2.24 -6.23
N SER A 82 5.40 1.33 -5.45
CA SER A 82 6.49 0.48 -5.95
C SER A 82 6.33 -1.01 -5.66
N ALA A 83 5.21 -1.42 -5.04
CA ALA A 83 5.05 -2.77 -4.50
C ALA A 83 6.20 -3.16 -3.53
N LEU A 84 6.70 -2.18 -2.76
CA LEU A 84 7.84 -2.31 -1.85
C LEU A 84 9.11 -2.81 -2.56
N ILE A 85 9.36 -2.31 -3.76
CA ILE A 85 10.62 -2.50 -4.49
C ILE A 85 11.51 -1.28 -4.22
N GLY A 86 12.65 -1.52 -3.55
CA GLY A 86 13.52 -0.46 -3.03
C GLY A 86 14.41 0.20 -4.08
N ASP A 87 14.61 -0.47 -5.21
CA ASP A 87 15.38 -0.03 -6.38
C ASP A 87 14.47 0.32 -7.57
N ALA A 88 13.17 0.52 -7.33
CA ALA A 88 12.22 0.89 -8.38
C ALA A 88 12.57 2.28 -8.95
N VAL A 89 12.76 2.35 -10.27
CA VAL A 89 12.97 3.61 -11.00
C VAL A 89 11.90 3.71 -12.09
N SER A 90 11.07 4.76 -12.06
CA SER A 90 10.09 4.98 -13.14
C SER A 90 10.72 5.60 -14.37
N VAL A 91 9.99 5.53 -15.50
CA VAL A 91 10.32 6.23 -16.76
C VAL A 91 10.47 7.74 -16.57
N SER A 92 9.87 8.29 -15.50
CA SER A 92 9.94 9.71 -15.15
C SER A 92 10.94 10.03 -14.01
N ASN A 93 11.89 9.13 -13.75
CA ASN A 93 12.95 9.24 -12.72
C ASN A 93 12.42 9.35 -11.27
N ALA A 94 11.28 8.73 -10.98
CA ALA A 94 10.85 8.53 -9.60
C ALA A 94 11.57 7.31 -8.99
N VAL A 95 12.04 7.39 -7.74
CA VAL A 95 12.93 6.37 -7.15
C VAL A 95 12.40 5.79 -5.84
N GLY A 96 12.66 4.50 -5.61
CA GLY A 96 12.53 3.83 -4.32
C GLY A 96 11.08 3.44 -3.95
N PHE A 97 10.88 3.11 -2.67
CA PHE A 97 9.58 2.66 -2.13
C PHE A 97 8.43 3.64 -2.37
N TRP A 98 8.76 4.94 -2.34
CA TRP A 98 7.78 6.01 -2.37
C TRP A 98 7.59 6.61 -3.77
N GLN A 99 8.40 6.20 -4.75
CA GLN A 99 8.43 6.81 -6.09
C GLN A 99 8.46 8.35 -6.05
N PHE A 100 9.33 8.91 -5.21
CA PHE A 100 9.55 10.36 -5.21
C PHE A 100 10.40 10.77 -6.42
N LYS A 101 10.03 11.88 -7.06
CA LYS A 101 10.81 12.49 -8.16
C LYS A 101 11.93 13.35 -7.59
N ASP A 102 13.13 13.20 -8.13
CA ASP A 102 14.36 13.90 -7.68
C ASP A 102 14.23 15.44 -7.75
N TYR A 103 13.49 15.98 -8.73
CA TYR A 103 13.27 17.44 -8.84
C TYR A 103 12.38 17.99 -7.72
N THR A 104 11.38 17.24 -7.27
CA THR A 104 10.42 17.69 -6.25
C THR A 104 10.94 17.46 -4.83
N ALA A 105 11.72 16.39 -4.60
CA ALA A 105 12.32 16.10 -3.29
C ALA A 105 13.23 17.26 -2.84
N ARG A 106 14.10 17.76 -3.75
CA ARG A 106 15.01 18.88 -3.47
C ARG A 106 14.30 20.20 -3.19
N GLU A 107 13.13 20.45 -3.80
CA GLU A 107 12.34 21.66 -3.55
C GLU A 107 11.65 21.68 -2.18
N ILE A 108 11.43 20.51 -1.56
CA ILE A 108 10.83 20.39 -0.22
C ILE A 108 11.84 20.00 0.87
N GLY A 109 13.14 19.98 0.55
CA GLY A 109 14.22 19.70 1.50
C GLY A 109 14.43 18.23 1.84
N LEU A 110 14.00 17.31 0.97
CA LEU A 110 14.28 15.87 1.01
C LEU A 110 15.44 15.48 0.10
#